data_AF-A0A945RXS5-F1
#
_entry.id   AF-A0A945RXS5-F1
#
_cell.length_a   1.000
_cell.length_b   1.000
_cell.length_c   1.000
_cell.angle_alpha   90.00
_cell.angle_beta   90.00
_cell.angle_gamma   90.00
#
_symmetry.space_group_name_H-M   'P 1'
#
loop_
_entity.id
_entity.type
_entity.pdbx_description
1 polymer ?
#
loop_
_entity_poly.entity_id
_entity_poly.type
_entity_poly.pdbx_seq_one_letter_code
_entity_poly.pdbx_strand_id
1 'polypeptide(L)'
;MKIAMGLDGGDGARGLHAYAEAGADEFFAGFIPPEWSNTFGWEYSLNRRAYGAQCQFTDIDDLSEAISLVHNLGKRISMTFNAHEHPAGITPMIRDAIMRVEELGPDSYTVADPALMMMLREWGVERPLHLSTGAACWNSETVRYYTGIGKIRRVVLPRKMSLGEMGRLIASVQDLALDFEVMVLGYRCIFNDALCFSSHCGLDDNLCVDFGAPDALVGRRLSNGWKQRIEDVLADLPSQFTEGSALDRWRKEVAVDPRRANLPAYGADDANTPGLSSAVAQILLINCGLCAVPRLREIGVTMLKLPLRGETWQKYEHLRLLRTVLDHPDPTPDVCRELLNSPGFCARCGTCYYHVDERGT
;
A
#
# COMPACT_ATOMS: atom_id res chain seq x y z
N MET A 1 18.37 -3.92 3.27
CA MET A 1 17.04 -4.11 2.65
C MET A 1 17.03 -3.36 1.34
N LYS A 2 16.29 -3.86 0.35
CA LYS A 2 16.15 -3.23 -0.96
C LYS A 2 14.91 -2.32 -1.01
N ILE A 3 14.85 -1.41 -1.97
CA ILE A 3 13.71 -0.52 -2.20
C ILE A 3 13.02 -0.86 -3.53
N ALA A 4 11.72 -1.17 -3.47
CA ALA A 4 10.84 -1.33 -4.62
C ALA A 4 9.99 -0.07 -4.82
N MET A 5 10.06 0.55 -6.00
CA MET A 5 9.44 1.84 -6.28
C MET A 5 8.38 1.78 -7.38
N GLY A 6 7.25 2.44 -7.16
CA GLY A 6 6.13 2.43 -8.10
C GLY A 6 6.38 3.34 -9.30
N LEU A 7 6.17 2.81 -10.51
CA LEU A 7 6.21 3.55 -11.77
C LEU A 7 4.82 3.70 -12.41
N ASP A 8 4.67 4.77 -13.16
CA ASP A 8 3.53 5.09 -14.03
C ASP A 8 3.99 5.85 -15.27
N GLY A 9 3.08 6.10 -16.22
CA GLY A 9 3.40 6.78 -17.48
C GLY A 9 3.98 8.19 -17.32
N GLY A 10 3.87 8.81 -16.15
CA GLY A 10 4.41 10.15 -15.88
C GLY A 10 5.89 10.21 -15.53
N ASP A 11 6.54 9.07 -15.21
CA ASP A 11 7.91 9.11 -14.67
C ASP A 11 9.00 9.42 -15.70
N GLY A 12 8.78 9.08 -16.97
CA GLY A 12 9.71 9.30 -18.08
C GLY A 12 11.14 8.77 -17.85
N ALA A 13 12.00 8.92 -18.86
CA ALA A 13 13.38 8.43 -18.76
C ALA A 13 14.20 9.16 -17.67
N ARG A 14 14.07 10.49 -17.58
CA ARG A 14 14.82 11.31 -16.61
C ARG A 14 14.45 10.98 -15.16
N GLY A 15 13.16 10.78 -14.87
CA GLY A 15 12.72 10.41 -13.52
C GLY A 15 13.26 9.03 -13.14
N LEU A 16 13.17 8.06 -14.06
CA LEU A 16 13.66 6.71 -13.81
C LEU A 16 15.17 6.66 -13.51
N HIS A 17 15.98 7.39 -14.28
CA HIS A 17 17.41 7.56 -13.99
C HIS A 17 17.64 8.14 -12.59
N ALA A 18 16.95 9.24 -12.26
CA ALA A 18 17.08 9.88 -10.96
C ALA A 18 16.69 8.94 -9.81
N TYR A 19 15.65 8.13 -9.98
CA TYR A 19 15.23 7.14 -8.98
C TYR A 19 16.28 6.02 -8.81
N ALA A 20 16.83 5.51 -9.92
CA ALA A 20 17.86 4.48 -9.85
C ALA A 20 19.14 5.00 -9.18
N GLU A 21 19.57 6.22 -9.51
CA GLU A 21 20.73 6.89 -8.89
C GLU A 21 20.51 7.17 -7.41
N ALA A 22 19.30 7.58 -7.02
CA ALA A 22 18.94 7.81 -5.62
C ALA A 22 18.77 6.52 -4.79
N GLY A 23 18.92 5.34 -5.41
CA GLY A 23 18.99 4.06 -4.70
C GLY A 23 17.73 3.20 -4.76
N ALA A 24 16.86 3.38 -5.76
CA ALA A 24 15.85 2.39 -6.08
C ALA A 24 16.51 1.09 -6.59
N ASP A 25 16.13 -0.05 -6.03
CA ASP A 25 16.70 -1.36 -6.38
C ASP A 25 15.82 -2.12 -7.38
N GLU A 26 14.51 -1.96 -7.26
CA GLU A 26 13.51 -2.58 -8.12
C GLU A 26 12.35 -1.61 -8.38
N PHE A 27 11.63 -1.87 -9.45
CA PHE A 27 10.45 -1.10 -9.83
C PHE A 27 9.22 -2.00 -9.92
N PHE A 28 8.04 -1.41 -9.81
CA PHE A 28 6.80 -2.09 -10.15
C PHE A 28 5.85 -1.12 -10.83
N ALA A 29 5.10 -1.61 -11.79
CA ALA A 29 4.16 -0.82 -12.57
C ALA A 29 2.84 -1.56 -12.72
N GLY A 30 1.83 -0.84 -13.20
CA GLY A 30 0.61 -1.45 -13.71
C GLY A 30 0.40 -1.03 -15.16
N PHE A 31 -0.37 -1.83 -15.88
CA PHE A 31 -0.72 -1.57 -17.27
C PHE A 31 -2.23 -1.72 -17.43
N ILE A 32 -2.85 -0.75 -18.10
CA ILE A 32 -4.25 -0.82 -18.51
C ILE A 32 -4.33 -0.45 -19.99
N PRO A 33 -4.58 -1.41 -20.89
CA PRO A 33 -4.60 -1.11 -22.31
C PRO A 33 -5.83 -0.25 -22.67
N PRO A 34 -5.78 0.57 -23.74
CA PRO A 34 -6.86 1.49 -24.08
C PRO A 34 -8.22 0.81 -24.28
N GLU A 35 -8.25 -0.38 -24.87
CA GLU A 35 -9.48 -1.17 -25.05
C GLU A 35 -10.14 -1.56 -23.72
N TRP A 36 -9.35 -1.72 -22.65
CA TRP A 36 -9.89 -1.99 -21.32
C TRP A 36 -10.62 -0.76 -20.78
N SER A 37 -9.95 0.39 -20.77
CA SER A 37 -10.54 1.65 -20.28
C SER A 37 -11.76 2.06 -21.10
N ASN A 38 -11.76 1.81 -22.41
CA ASN A 38 -12.91 2.07 -23.28
C ASN A 38 -14.12 1.17 -22.96
N THR A 39 -13.88 -0.05 -22.44
CA THR A 39 -14.94 -1.02 -22.15
C THR A 39 -15.47 -0.88 -20.72
N PHE A 40 -14.59 -0.67 -19.74
CA PHE A 40 -14.92 -0.76 -18.32
C PHE A 40 -14.77 0.56 -17.55
N GLY A 41 -14.29 1.63 -18.22
CA GLY A 41 -13.94 2.87 -17.53
C GLY A 41 -12.69 2.73 -16.65
N TRP A 42 -12.55 3.64 -15.70
CA TRP A 42 -11.40 3.68 -14.78
C TRP A 42 -11.72 3.08 -13.41
N GLU A 43 -13.00 2.88 -13.13
CA GLU A 43 -13.51 2.26 -11.91
C GLU A 43 -13.01 0.81 -11.79
N TYR A 44 -12.85 0.14 -12.94
CA TYR A 44 -12.41 -1.25 -13.01
C TYR A 44 -10.93 -1.34 -13.40
N SER A 45 -10.06 -1.52 -12.41
CA SER A 45 -8.60 -1.58 -12.62
C SER A 45 -8.08 -3.00 -12.44
N LEU A 46 -7.30 -3.49 -13.42
CA LEU A 46 -6.56 -4.76 -13.34
C LEU A 46 -5.61 -4.86 -12.15
N ASN A 47 -5.26 -3.73 -11.54
CA ASN A 47 -4.27 -3.68 -10.47
C ASN A 47 -4.66 -2.77 -9.30
N ARG A 48 -5.98 -2.70 -9.04
CA ARG A 48 -6.59 -2.05 -7.86
C ARG A 48 -6.13 -0.61 -7.67
N ARG A 49 -5.96 0.13 -8.77
CA ARG A 49 -5.70 1.56 -8.81
C ARG A 49 -6.66 2.21 -9.80
N ALA A 50 -7.80 2.67 -9.28
CA ALA A 50 -8.89 3.25 -10.04
C ALA A 50 -8.74 4.77 -10.32
N TYR A 51 -7.59 5.36 -9.99
CA TYR A 51 -7.27 6.79 -10.24
C TYR A 51 -6.95 7.10 -11.71
N GLY A 52 -7.32 6.22 -12.64
CA GLY A 52 -7.13 6.43 -14.06
C GLY A 52 -5.68 6.26 -14.57
N ALA A 53 -5.42 6.82 -15.75
CA ALA A 53 -4.15 6.75 -16.46
C ALA A 53 -2.94 7.24 -15.65
N GLN A 54 -3.15 8.10 -14.65
CA GLN A 54 -2.06 8.72 -13.87
C GLN A 54 -1.29 7.70 -13.01
N CYS A 55 -1.90 6.57 -12.64
CA CYS A 55 -1.27 5.56 -11.77
C CYS A 55 -0.77 4.31 -12.53
N GLN A 56 -0.78 4.35 -13.85
CA GLN A 56 -0.59 3.21 -14.73
C GLN A 56 0.21 3.60 -15.98
N PHE A 57 0.74 2.63 -16.69
CA PHE A 57 0.98 2.78 -18.11
C PHE A 57 -0.30 2.46 -18.88
N THR A 58 -0.61 3.25 -19.90
CA THR A 58 -1.76 3.03 -20.79
C THR A 58 -1.35 2.84 -22.23
N ASP A 59 -0.16 3.32 -22.59
CA ASP A 59 0.51 3.04 -23.84
C ASP A 59 1.50 1.88 -23.65
N ILE A 60 1.51 0.94 -24.60
CA ILE A 60 2.40 -0.22 -24.55
C ILE A 60 3.83 0.16 -24.94
N ASP A 61 4.02 1.17 -25.79
CA ASP A 61 5.33 1.64 -26.23
C ASP A 61 6.04 2.37 -25.09
N ASP A 62 5.31 3.21 -24.33
CA ASP A 62 5.82 3.85 -23.11
C ASP A 62 6.25 2.80 -22.07
N LEU A 63 5.47 1.73 -21.90
CA LEU A 63 5.81 0.64 -21.01
C LEU A 63 7.05 -0.12 -21.50
N SER A 64 7.16 -0.36 -22.81
CA SER A 64 8.31 -1.02 -23.44
C SER A 64 9.60 -0.22 -23.23
N GLU A 65 9.55 1.11 -23.42
CA GLU A 65 10.67 2.00 -23.14
C GLU A 65 11.05 1.96 -21.65
N ALA A 66 10.07 2.03 -20.76
CA ALA A 66 10.31 1.98 -19.32
C ALA A 66 10.96 0.66 -18.89
N ILE A 67 10.47 -0.50 -19.36
CA ILE A 67 11.05 -1.81 -19.05
C ILE A 67 12.49 -1.89 -19.60
N SER A 68 12.70 -1.50 -20.85
CA SER A 68 14.02 -1.49 -21.48
C SER A 68 15.01 -0.62 -20.70
N LEU A 69 14.57 0.55 -20.26
CA LEU A 69 15.41 1.46 -19.48
C LEU A 69 15.71 0.90 -18.08
N VAL A 70 14.73 0.31 -17.40
CA VAL A 70 14.96 -0.40 -16.12
C VAL A 70 16.04 -1.46 -16.28
N HIS A 71 15.97 -2.27 -17.34
CA HIS A 71 16.96 -3.32 -17.60
C HIS A 71 18.34 -2.75 -17.97
N ASN A 72 18.40 -1.67 -18.75
CA ASN A 72 19.65 -0.97 -19.08
C ASN A 72 20.34 -0.39 -17.82
N LEU A 73 19.56 -0.04 -16.80
CA LEU A 73 20.08 0.38 -15.49
C LEU A 73 20.49 -0.80 -14.58
N GLY A 74 20.39 -2.04 -15.06
CA GLY A 74 20.67 -3.26 -14.30
C GLY A 74 19.67 -3.50 -13.17
N LYS A 75 18.47 -2.93 -13.28
CA LYS A 75 17.38 -3.04 -12.30
C LYS A 75 16.31 -4.00 -12.81
N ARG A 76 15.33 -4.30 -11.96
CA ARG A 76 14.22 -5.22 -12.26
C ARG A 76 12.88 -4.53 -12.15
N ILE A 77 11.89 -4.99 -12.92
CA ILE A 77 10.52 -4.46 -12.89
C ILE A 77 9.47 -5.56 -12.76
N SER A 78 8.54 -5.38 -11.82
CA SER A 78 7.39 -6.26 -11.64
C SER A 78 6.09 -5.63 -12.14
N MET A 79 5.28 -6.39 -12.88
CA MET A 79 3.99 -5.93 -13.38
C MET A 79 2.86 -6.34 -12.45
N THR A 80 1.99 -5.40 -12.11
CA THR A 80 0.91 -5.63 -11.15
C THR A 80 -0.39 -5.98 -11.87
N PHE A 81 -0.98 -7.13 -11.53
CA PHE A 81 -2.31 -7.59 -11.93
C PHE A 81 -2.98 -8.24 -10.71
N ASN A 82 -3.32 -7.41 -9.72
CA ASN A 82 -3.72 -7.87 -8.39
C ASN A 82 -5.18 -7.58 -8.04
N ALA A 83 -6.02 -7.33 -9.05
CA ALA A 83 -7.46 -7.28 -8.89
C ALA A 83 -8.06 -8.68 -8.68
N HIS A 84 -9.17 -8.73 -7.95
CA HIS A 84 -9.99 -9.95 -7.78
C HIS A 84 -11.25 -9.91 -8.64
N GLU A 85 -11.57 -8.73 -9.14
CA GLU A 85 -12.83 -8.47 -9.82
C GLU A 85 -12.63 -8.86 -11.28
N HIS A 86 -13.19 -10.01 -11.66
CA HIS A 86 -13.15 -10.56 -13.00
C HIS A 86 -14.59 -10.91 -13.42
N PRO A 87 -15.33 -10.02 -14.12
CA PRO A 87 -16.67 -10.30 -14.59
C PRO A 87 -16.65 -11.44 -15.60
N ALA A 88 -17.78 -12.13 -15.76
CA ALA A 88 -17.89 -13.21 -16.73
C ALA A 88 -17.51 -12.72 -18.14
N GLY A 89 -16.64 -13.47 -18.82
CA GLY A 89 -16.20 -13.16 -20.19
C GLY A 89 -15.01 -12.19 -20.30
N ILE A 90 -14.47 -11.66 -19.19
CA ILE A 90 -13.32 -10.74 -19.24
C ILE A 90 -11.97 -11.44 -19.41
N THR A 91 -11.90 -12.74 -19.10
CA THR A 91 -10.67 -13.53 -19.08
C THR A 91 -9.83 -13.41 -20.36
N PRO A 92 -10.40 -13.42 -21.59
CA PRO A 92 -9.62 -13.21 -22.80
C PRO A 92 -8.92 -11.84 -22.84
N MET A 93 -9.58 -10.76 -22.40
CA MET A 93 -8.95 -9.42 -22.36
C MET A 93 -7.83 -9.36 -21.31
N ILE A 94 -8.02 -10.02 -20.16
CA ILE A 94 -6.96 -10.14 -19.14
C ILE A 94 -5.75 -10.87 -19.71
N ARG A 95 -6.01 -12.00 -20.39
CA ARG A 95 -4.97 -12.78 -21.05
C ARG A 95 -4.22 -11.95 -22.07
N ASP A 96 -4.92 -11.28 -22.98
CA ASP A 96 -4.30 -10.46 -24.03
C ASP A 96 -3.44 -9.34 -23.43
N ALA A 97 -3.93 -8.65 -22.40
CA ALA A 97 -3.16 -7.61 -21.72
C ALA A 97 -1.88 -8.17 -21.07
N ILE A 98 -1.96 -9.33 -20.40
CA ILE A 98 -0.82 -9.96 -19.76
C ILE A 98 0.18 -10.50 -20.79
N MET A 99 -0.29 -11.11 -21.88
CA MET A 99 0.59 -11.67 -22.92
C MET A 99 1.37 -10.57 -23.64
N ARG A 100 0.74 -9.42 -23.94
CA ARG A 100 1.47 -8.25 -24.46
C ARG A 100 2.54 -7.77 -23.50
N VAL A 101 2.25 -7.76 -22.21
CA VAL A 101 3.24 -7.41 -21.18
C VAL A 101 4.33 -8.46 -21.06
N GLU A 102 4.02 -9.76 -21.17
CA GLU A 102 5.01 -10.85 -21.14
C GLU A 102 6.00 -10.74 -22.33
N GLU A 103 5.54 -10.31 -23.50
CA GLU A 103 6.40 -10.05 -24.67
C GLU A 103 7.48 -8.99 -24.39
N LEU A 104 7.21 -8.03 -23.50
CA LEU A 104 8.17 -7.01 -23.06
C LEU A 104 9.17 -7.53 -22.02
N GLY A 105 8.92 -8.73 -21.47
CA GLY A 105 9.86 -9.45 -20.61
C GLY A 105 10.04 -8.93 -19.17
N PRO A 106 8.99 -8.54 -18.42
CA PRO A 106 9.12 -8.09 -17.03
C PRO A 106 9.63 -9.20 -16.10
N ASP A 107 10.33 -8.85 -15.03
CA ASP A 107 11.01 -9.82 -14.15
C ASP A 107 10.04 -10.68 -13.33
N SER A 108 8.84 -10.17 -13.00
CA SER A 108 7.87 -10.87 -12.15
C SER A 108 6.47 -10.24 -12.22
N TYR A 109 5.45 -10.97 -11.76
CA TYR A 109 4.09 -10.45 -11.63
C TYR A 109 3.63 -10.32 -10.19
N THR A 110 3.05 -9.18 -9.82
CA THR A 110 2.38 -9.01 -8.52
C THR A 110 0.90 -9.33 -8.67
N VAL A 111 0.42 -10.37 -7.99
CA VAL A 111 -0.92 -10.96 -8.15
C VAL A 111 -1.59 -11.20 -6.80
N ALA A 112 -2.92 -11.27 -6.78
CA ALA A 112 -3.70 -11.54 -5.57
C ALA A 112 -4.70 -12.69 -5.76
N ASP A 113 -5.35 -12.76 -6.91
CA ASP A 113 -6.35 -13.79 -7.22
C ASP A 113 -5.70 -15.16 -7.48
N PRO A 114 -6.04 -16.22 -6.70
CA PRO A 114 -5.57 -17.57 -6.97
C PRO A 114 -6.00 -18.11 -8.34
N ALA A 115 -7.16 -17.71 -8.88
CA ALA A 115 -7.57 -18.15 -10.20
C ALA A 115 -6.64 -17.58 -11.27
N LEU A 116 -6.27 -16.29 -11.19
CA LEU A 116 -5.26 -15.70 -12.05
C LEU A 116 -3.91 -16.41 -11.96
N MET A 117 -3.45 -16.81 -10.77
CA MET A 117 -2.20 -17.56 -10.62
C MET A 117 -2.21 -18.89 -11.39
N MET A 118 -3.34 -19.61 -11.37
CA MET A 118 -3.51 -20.84 -12.13
C MET A 118 -3.56 -20.57 -13.64
N MET A 119 -4.30 -19.55 -14.06
CA MET A 119 -4.42 -19.15 -15.46
C MET A 119 -3.07 -18.71 -16.05
N LEU A 120 -2.26 -17.95 -15.32
CA LEU A 120 -0.91 -17.55 -15.76
C LEU A 120 -0.06 -18.77 -16.15
N ARG A 121 -0.08 -19.82 -15.34
CA ARG A 121 0.60 -21.08 -15.64
C ARG A 121 0.03 -21.76 -16.89
N GLU A 122 -1.28 -21.80 -17.03
CA GLU A 122 -1.95 -22.37 -18.22
C GLU A 122 -1.63 -21.58 -19.50
N TRP A 123 -1.38 -20.27 -19.39
CA TRP A 123 -0.99 -19.41 -20.50
C TRP A 123 0.52 -19.48 -20.81
N GLY A 124 1.30 -20.24 -20.04
CA GLY A 124 2.74 -20.38 -20.23
C GLY A 124 3.57 -19.25 -19.62
N VAL A 125 3.00 -18.47 -18.70
CA VAL A 125 3.74 -17.43 -17.96
C VAL A 125 4.51 -18.09 -16.82
N GLU A 126 5.82 -18.29 -17.05
CA GLU A 126 6.70 -19.02 -16.12
C GLU A 126 7.42 -18.09 -15.12
N ARG A 127 7.25 -16.77 -15.26
CA ARG A 127 7.90 -15.75 -14.43
C ARG A 127 7.52 -15.88 -12.94
N PRO A 128 8.42 -15.53 -12.01
CA PRO A 128 8.11 -15.52 -10.59
C PRO A 128 6.94 -14.61 -10.23
N LEU A 129 6.21 -14.98 -9.19
CA LEU A 129 5.06 -14.24 -8.67
C LEU A 129 5.38 -13.58 -7.33
N HIS A 130 4.86 -12.37 -7.14
CA HIS A 130 4.86 -11.64 -5.88
C HIS A 130 3.42 -11.60 -5.36
N LEU A 131 3.21 -12.13 -4.15
CA LEU A 131 1.89 -12.19 -3.54
C LEU A 131 1.50 -10.82 -2.97
N SER A 132 0.54 -10.17 -3.60
CA SER A 132 -0.02 -8.87 -3.19
C SER A 132 -0.68 -8.94 -1.81
N THR A 133 -0.74 -7.80 -1.10
CA THR A 133 -1.54 -7.68 0.14
C THR A 133 -3.02 -8.01 -0.08
N GLY A 134 -3.51 -7.93 -1.32
CA GLY A 134 -4.85 -8.38 -1.72
C GLY A 134 -5.14 -9.84 -1.40
N ALA A 135 -4.12 -10.70 -1.31
CA ALA A 135 -4.27 -12.12 -1.05
C ALA A 135 -4.54 -12.50 0.42
N ALA A 136 -4.67 -11.51 1.32
CA ALA A 136 -4.93 -11.71 2.75
C ALA A 136 -3.91 -12.65 3.44
N CYS A 137 -2.62 -12.49 3.17
CA CYS A 137 -1.60 -13.38 3.72
C CYS A 137 -1.27 -13.03 5.20
N TRP A 138 -2.10 -13.50 6.13
CA TRP A 138 -2.03 -13.19 7.57
C TRP A 138 -1.35 -14.26 8.43
N ASN A 139 -1.17 -15.46 7.91
CA ASN A 139 -0.56 -16.58 8.61
C ASN A 139 0.28 -17.45 7.64
N SER A 140 1.06 -18.35 8.21
CA SER A 140 1.95 -19.26 7.49
C SER A 140 1.26 -20.23 6.56
N GLU A 141 0.06 -20.67 6.92
CA GLU A 141 -0.74 -21.64 6.20
C GLU A 141 -1.24 -21.02 4.89
N THR A 142 -1.62 -19.75 4.92
CA THR A 142 -1.92 -18.95 3.72
C THR A 142 -0.68 -18.79 2.83
N VAL A 143 0.50 -18.52 3.39
CA VAL A 143 1.75 -18.47 2.61
C VAL A 143 1.98 -19.81 1.88
N ARG A 144 1.91 -20.91 2.63
CA ARG A 144 2.13 -22.28 2.12
C ARG A 144 1.13 -22.66 1.03
N TYR A 145 -0.14 -22.27 1.22
CA TYR A 145 -1.19 -22.45 0.22
C TYR A 145 -0.82 -21.76 -1.11
N TYR A 146 -0.47 -20.48 -1.07
CA TYR A 146 -0.14 -19.74 -2.29
C TYR A 146 1.15 -20.24 -2.96
N THR A 147 2.17 -20.62 -2.18
CA THR A 147 3.39 -21.26 -2.73
C THR A 147 3.10 -22.62 -3.37
N GLY A 148 2.03 -23.30 -2.95
CA GLY A 148 1.63 -24.59 -3.52
C GLY A 148 0.92 -24.47 -4.88
N ILE A 149 0.28 -23.33 -5.17
CA ILE A 149 -0.48 -23.13 -6.41
C ILE A 149 0.24 -22.26 -7.45
N GLY A 150 1.22 -21.44 -7.01
CA GLY A 150 1.96 -20.53 -7.88
C GLY A 150 3.45 -20.45 -7.53
N LYS A 151 4.26 -19.97 -8.46
CA LYS A 151 5.71 -19.77 -8.28
C LYS A 151 6.01 -18.51 -7.46
N ILE A 152 5.55 -18.49 -6.21
CA ILE A 152 5.71 -17.34 -5.34
C ILE A 152 7.18 -17.19 -4.94
N ARG A 153 7.78 -16.04 -5.25
CA ARG A 153 9.12 -15.64 -4.81
C ARG A 153 9.09 -14.64 -3.67
N ARG A 154 8.04 -13.82 -3.61
CA ARG A 154 7.91 -12.72 -2.65
C ARG A 154 6.51 -12.67 -2.05
N VAL A 155 6.42 -12.35 -0.77
CA VAL A 155 5.15 -12.07 -0.09
C VAL A 155 5.13 -10.62 0.39
N VAL A 156 4.13 -9.85 -0.07
CA VAL A 156 3.87 -8.50 0.42
C VAL A 156 2.99 -8.59 1.67
N LEU A 157 3.57 -8.34 2.83
CA LEU A 157 2.90 -8.53 4.11
C LEU A 157 1.81 -7.46 4.33
N PRO A 158 0.64 -7.84 4.86
CA PRO A 158 -0.42 -6.90 5.20
C PRO A 158 0.05 -5.79 6.15
N ARG A 159 -0.34 -4.54 5.84
CA ARG A 159 0.05 -3.31 6.56
C ARG A 159 -0.56 -3.15 7.96
N LYS A 160 -1.33 -4.14 8.37
CA LYS A 160 -2.06 -4.19 9.64
C LYS A 160 -1.50 -5.26 10.57
N MET A 161 -0.58 -6.10 10.10
CA MET A 161 0.18 -6.97 10.97
C MET A 161 1.15 -6.13 11.80
N SER A 162 1.25 -6.46 13.09
CA SER A 162 2.31 -5.96 13.95
C SER A 162 3.66 -6.57 13.58
N LEU A 163 4.75 -5.90 13.94
CA LEU A 163 6.12 -6.39 13.72
C LEU A 163 6.34 -7.77 14.36
N GLY A 164 5.76 -8.02 15.53
CA GLY A 164 5.80 -9.32 16.19
C GLY A 164 5.04 -10.42 15.45
N GLU A 165 3.88 -10.11 14.86
CA GLU A 165 3.14 -11.07 14.02
C GLU A 165 3.90 -11.38 12.74
N MET A 166 4.46 -10.36 12.08
CA MET A 166 5.29 -10.54 10.88
C MET A 166 6.50 -11.43 11.18
N GLY A 167 7.22 -11.18 12.28
CA GLY A 167 8.39 -11.98 12.65
C GLY A 167 8.06 -13.44 12.93
N ARG A 168 6.93 -13.73 13.60
CA ARG A 168 6.47 -15.12 13.80
C ARG A 168 6.11 -15.80 12.47
N LEU A 169 5.40 -15.10 11.59
CA LEU A 169 5.06 -15.61 10.26
C LEU A 169 6.32 -15.94 9.47
N ILE A 170 7.25 -14.99 9.32
CA ILE A 170 8.51 -15.18 8.58
C ILE A 170 9.30 -16.36 9.14
N ALA A 171 9.47 -16.44 10.47
CA ALA A 171 10.19 -17.52 11.12
C ALA A 171 9.57 -18.91 10.82
N SER A 172 8.26 -19.00 10.73
CA SER A 172 7.53 -20.26 10.49
C SER A 172 7.56 -20.77 9.04
N VAL A 173 8.09 -19.98 8.10
CA VAL A 173 8.13 -20.32 6.66
C VAL A 173 9.53 -20.17 6.05
N GLN A 174 10.58 -20.17 6.86
CA GLN A 174 11.96 -20.02 6.41
C GLN A 174 12.40 -21.12 5.42
N ASP A 175 11.79 -22.30 5.51
CA ASP A 175 12.01 -23.41 4.59
C ASP A 175 11.61 -23.10 3.13
N LEU A 176 10.76 -22.09 2.90
CA LEU A 176 10.28 -21.70 1.58
C LEU A 176 11.20 -20.70 0.85
N ALA A 177 12.24 -20.18 1.51
CA ALA A 177 13.22 -19.23 0.94
C ALA A 177 12.57 -18.02 0.21
N LEU A 178 11.52 -17.44 0.80
CA LEU A 178 10.78 -16.31 0.25
C LEU A 178 11.41 -14.97 0.60
N ASP A 179 11.27 -13.98 -0.29
CA ASP A 179 11.49 -12.58 0.05
C ASP A 179 10.22 -12.01 0.73
N PHE A 180 10.40 -11.13 1.70
CA PHE A 180 9.29 -10.44 2.37
C PHE A 180 9.34 -8.95 2.10
N GLU A 181 8.21 -8.39 1.68
CA GLU A 181 8.05 -6.99 1.30
C GLU A 181 7.01 -6.30 2.18
N VAL A 182 7.30 -5.07 2.59
CA VAL A 182 6.40 -4.24 3.38
C VAL A 182 6.30 -2.86 2.75
N MET A 183 5.16 -2.18 2.91
CA MET A 183 4.99 -0.82 2.40
C MET A 183 5.41 0.21 3.43
N VAL A 184 6.11 1.25 2.99
CA VAL A 184 6.47 2.42 3.80
C VAL A 184 6.25 3.68 2.97
N LEU A 185 6.05 4.82 3.64
CA LEU A 185 5.92 6.16 3.04
C LEU A 185 4.92 6.22 1.84
N GLY A 186 3.68 6.60 2.12
CA GLY A 186 2.63 6.77 1.09
C GLY A 186 1.26 6.30 1.56
N TYR A 187 0.32 6.08 0.64
CA TYR A 187 -1.07 5.71 0.94
C TYR A 187 -1.21 4.40 1.72
N ARG A 188 -1.75 4.45 2.94
CA ARG A 188 -2.20 3.31 3.74
C ARG A 188 -3.71 3.32 3.84
N CYS A 189 -4.34 2.18 3.59
CA CYS A 189 -5.75 2.00 3.91
C CYS A 189 -5.90 1.77 5.41
N ILE A 190 -6.85 2.47 6.04
CA ILE A 190 -7.25 2.19 7.42
C ILE A 190 -8.09 0.92 7.53
N PHE A 191 -8.64 0.43 6.42
CA PHE A 191 -9.39 -0.83 6.34
C PHE A 191 -8.47 -1.98 5.92
N ASN A 192 -9.00 -3.21 5.92
CA ASN A 192 -8.24 -4.38 5.50
C ASN A 192 -8.22 -4.47 3.97
N ASP A 193 -7.08 -4.12 3.35
CA ASP A 193 -6.87 -4.11 1.89
C ASP A 193 -7.35 -5.38 1.17
N ALA A 194 -7.23 -6.53 1.83
CA ALA A 194 -7.53 -7.81 1.21
C ALA A 194 -9.04 -8.07 1.09
N LEU A 195 -9.84 -7.52 2.01
CA LEU A 195 -11.27 -7.80 2.15
C LEU A 195 -12.15 -6.59 1.84
N CYS A 196 -11.54 -5.45 1.52
CA CYS A 196 -12.25 -4.23 1.16
C CYS A 196 -12.53 -4.21 -0.36
N PHE A 197 -13.82 -4.13 -0.71
CA PHE A 197 -14.30 -3.89 -2.08
C PHE A 197 -14.56 -2.39 -2.34
N SER A 198 -14.14 -1.50 -1.43
CA SER A 198 -14.18 -0.07 -1.68
C SER A 198 -12.98 0.35 -2.51
N SER A 199 -13.18 1.37 -3.35
CA SER A 199 -12.11 1.96 -4.15
C SER A 199 -11.64 3.27 -3.52
N HIS A 200 -10.33 3.45 -3.47
CA HIS A 200 -9.74 4.78 -3.31
C HIS A 200 -9.87 5.49 -4.65
N CYS A 201 -11.04 6.02 -4.99
CA CYS A 201 -11.18 6.96 -6.10
C CYS A 201 -11.47 8.30 -5.44
N GLY A 202 -10.59 9.30 -5.55
CA GLY A 202 -10.71 10.60 -4.86
C GLY A 202 -11.92 11.45 -5.29
N LEU A 203 -12.94 10.84 -5.89
CA LEU A 203 -14.27 11.37 -6.06
C LEU A 203 -14.89 11.56 -4.67
N ASP A 204 -15.55 12.71 -4.47
CA ASP A 204 -16.27 13.04 -3.25
C ASP A 204 -17.26 11.91 -2.87
N ASP A 205 -17.47 11.68 -1.56
CA ASP A 205 -18.39 10.69 -0.99
C ASP A 205 -18.00 9.20 -1.08
N ASN A 206 -16.71 8.87 -1.01
CA ASN A 206 -16.29 7.48 -0.76
C ASN A 206 -15.85 7.25 0.71
N LEU A 207 -16.04 6.01 1.18
CA LEU A 207 -15.69 5.56 2.53
C LEU A 207 -14.25 5.90 2.94
N CYS A 208 -13.32 6.07 1.99
CA CYS A 208 -11.93 6.37 2.31
C CYS A 208 -11.69 7.87 2.54
N VAL A 209 -12.46 8.75 1.91
CA VAL A 209 -12.38 10.21 2.09
C VAL A 209 -13.10 10.63 3.36
N ASP A 210 -14.29 10.08 3.63
CA ASP A 210 -15.08 10.38 4.84
C ASP A 210 -14.34 10.03 6.13
N PHE A 211 -13.51 8.99 6.09
CA PHE A 211 -12.70 8.55 7.23
C PHE A 211 -11.25 9.09 7.20
N GLY A 212 -10.84 9.77 6.13
CA GLY A 212 -9.47 10.26 5.93
C GLY A 212 -9.17 11.59 6.64
N ALA A 213 -10.19 12.30 7.13
CA ALA A 213 -10.06 13.67 7.62
C ALA A 213 -10.22 13.89 9.15
N PRO A 214 -10.89 13.04 9.94
CA PRO A 214 -10.87 13.18 11.39
C PRO A 214 -9.98 12.12 12.04
N ASP A 215 -9.43 12.44 13.21
CA ASP A 215 -8.96 11.47 14.19
C ASP A 215 -10.08 10.42 14.42
N ALA A 216 -10.11 9.37 13.60
CA ALA A 216 -10.74 8.11 13.97
C ALA A 216 -9.84 7.48 15.04
N LEU A 217 -9.82 8.14 16.18
CA LEU A 217 -9.70 7.52 17.49
C LEU A 217 -10.86 6.54 17.57
N VAL A 218 -10.74 5.40 16.89
CA VAL A 218 -11.31 4.16 17.36
C VAL A 218 -10.59 3.93 18.68
N GLY A 219 -11.07 4.60 19.73
CA GLY A 219 -10.65 4.33 21.08
C GLY A 219 -10.78 2.82 21.22
N ARG A 220 -9.69 2.13 21.54
CA ARG A 220 -9.68 0.67 21.76
C ARG A 220 -10.58 0.25 22.95
N ARG A 221 -11.45 1.14 23.41
CA ARG A 221 -12.40 1.00 24.50
C ARG A 221 -13.77 1.35 23.93
N LEU A 222 -14.47 0.32 23.48
CA LEU A 222 -15.92 0.39 23.36
C LEU A 222 -16.49 0.76 24.74
N SER A 223 -17.57 1.55 24.78
CA SER A 223 -18.21 1.91 26.04
C SER A 223 -18.63 0.65 26.81
N ASN A 224 -18.67 0.76 28.14
CA ASN A 224 -19.18 -0.34 28.97
C ASN A 224 -20.59 -0.71 28.51
N GLY A 225 -20.85 -2.01 28.32
CA GLY A 225 -22.15 -2.51 27.84
C GLY A 225 -22.34 -2.52 26.32
N TRP A 226 -21.30 -2.27 25.52
CA TRP A 226 -21.38 -2.28 24.05
C TRP A 226 -21.98 -3.58 23.46
N LYS A 227 -21.76 -4.74 24.09
CA LYS A 227 -22.32 -6.02 23.63
C LYS A 227 -23.85 -6.04 23.69
N GLN A 228 -24.41 -5.64 24.83
CA GLN A 228 -25.87 -5.53 25.00
C GLN A 228 -26.47 -4.56 23.99
N ARG A 229 -25.77 -3.44 23.74
CA ARG A 229 -26.25 -2.45 22.77
C ARG A 229 -26.23 -2.96 21.34
N ILE A 230 -25.27 -3.82 20.97
CA ILE A 230 -25.30 -4.49 19.67
C ILE A 230 -26.49 -5.44 19.60
N GLU A 231 -26.76 -6.19 20.66
CA GLU A 231 -27.94 -7.07 20.72
C GLU A 231 -29.25 -6.28 20.58
N ASP A 232 -29.37 -5.13 21.24
CA ASP A 232 -30.53 -4.24 21.16
C ASP A 232 -30.70 -3.66 19.73
N VAL A 233 -29.60 -3.34 19.05
CA VAL A 233 -29.59 -2.87 17.64
C VAL A 233 -30.01 -3.99 16.69
N LEU A 234 -29.50 -5.21 16.90
CA LEU A 234 -29.81 -6.37 16.06
C LEU A 234 -31.26 -6.84 16.21
N ALA A 235 -31.86 -6.66 17.39
CA ALA A 235 -33.23 -7.07 17.67
C ALA A 235 -34.28 -6.31 16.83
N ASP A 236 -33.95 -5.10 16.36
CA ASP A 236 -34.86 -4.28 15.54
C ASP A 236 -34.12 -3.52 14.44
N LEU A 237 -33.30 -4.25 13.67
CA LEU A 237 -32.42 -3.71 12.63
C LEU A 237 -33.09 -2.70 11.67
N PRO A 238 -34.33 -2.94 11.17
CA PRO A 238 -34.96 -2.03 10.21
C PRO A 238 -35.24 -0.64 10.79
N SER A 239 -35.63 -0.53 12.06
CA SER A 239 -35.94 0.76 12.70
C SER A 239 -34.68 1.54 13.09
N GLN A 240 -33.53 0.86 13.19
CA GLN A 240 -32.28 1.46 13.61
C GLN A 240 -31.67 2.44 12.61
N PHE A 241 -32.11 2.46 11.35
CA PHE A 241 -31.58 3.38 10.33
C PHE A 241 -32.30 4.75 10.28
N THR A 242 -33.05 5.09 11.33
CA THR A 242 -33.77 6.38 11.44
C THR A 242 -33.10 7.32 12.46
N GLU A 243 -33.26 8.63 12.28
CA GLU A 243 -32.77 9.61 13.25
C GLU A 243 -33.48 9.46 14.60
N GLY A 244 -32.72 9.44 15.69
CA GLY A 244 -33.23 9.17 17.02
C GLY A 244 -33.42 7.68 17.34
N SER A 245 -32.95 6.75 16.51
CA SER A 245 -32.90 5.32 16.85
C SER A 245 -31.83 5.02 17.93
N ALA A 246 -31.79 3.78 18.43
CA ALA A 246 -30.73 3.38 19.36
C ALA A 246 -29.35 3.40 18.67
N LEU A 247 -29.28 3.01 17.40
CA LEU A 247 -28.07 3.12 16.58
C LEU A 247 -27.66 4.58 16.33
N ASP A 248 -28.59 5.49 16.00
CA ASP A 248 -28.28 6.91 15.79
C ASP A 248 -27.81 7.59 17.09
N ARG A 249 -28.48 7.30 18.21
CA ARG A 249 -28.03 7.77 19.54
C ARG A 249 -26.66 7.22 19.89
N TRP A 250 -26.44 5.92 19.69
CA TRP A 250 -25.15 5.31 19.96
C TRP A 250 -24.05 5.91 19.07
N ARG A 251 -24.31 6.09 17.76
CA ARG A 251 -23.43 6.80 16.82
C ARG A 251 -23.08 8.19 17.33
N LYS A 252 -24.06 8.97 17.82
CA LYS A 252 -23.86 10.31 18.41
C LYS A 252 -23.06 10.27 19.72
N GLU A 253 -23.18 9.20 20.50
CA GLU A 253 -22.41 8.97 21.73
C GLU A 253 -20.95 8.55 21.46
N VAL A 254 -20.71 7.73 20.42
CA VAL A 254 -19.35 7.33 20.01
C VAL A 254 -18.69 8.34 19.07
N ALA A 255 -19.47 9.21 18.43
CA ALA A 255 -18.98 10.37 17.68
C ALA A 255 -18.32 11.33 18.67
N VAL A 256 -17.02 11.52 18.47
CA VAL A 256 -16.11 12.29 19.33
C VAL A 256 -16.60 13.75 19.50
N ASP A 257 -16.39 14.32 20.69
CA ASP A 257 -16.68 15.73 21.04
C ASP A 257 -16.21 16.71 19.93
N PRO A 258 -17.09 17.53 19.36
CA PRO A 258 -16.76 18.51 18.33
C PRO A 258 -15.76 19.59 18.80
N ARG A 259 -15.46 19.70 20.10
CA ARG A 259 -14.37 20.56 20.62
C ARG A 259 -12.96 20.08 20.27
N ARG A 260 -12.82 18.95 19.57
CA ARG A 260 -11.57 18.55 18.89
C ARG A 260 -11.53 18.92 17.40
N ALA A 261 -12.55 19.62 16.89
CA ALA A 261 -12.62 20.12 15.51
C ALA A 261 -11.62 21.26 15.20
N ASN A 262 -10.81 21.70 16.17
CA ASN A 262 -9.55 22.33 15.86
C ASN A 262 -8.56 21.24 15.46
N LEU A 263 -8.74 20.67 14.26
CA LEU A 263 -7.59 20.16 13.53
C LEU A 263 -6.59 21.33 13.52
N PRO A 264 -5.39 21.19 14.10
CA PRO A 264 -4.35 22.16 13.82
C PRO A 264 -4.27 22.25 12.31
N ALA A 265 -4.24 23.46 11.74
CA ALA A 265 -3.77 23.60 10.38
C ALA A 265 -2.48 22.76 10.32
N TYR A 266 -2.38 21.83 9.35
CA TYR A 266 -1.17 21.08 9.12
C TYR A 266 -0.10 22.05 8.58
N GLY A 267 0.28 23.05 9.37
CA GLY A 267 1.41 23.91 9.16
C GLY A 267 2.59 23.14 9.70
N ALA A 268 3.56 22.85 8.85
CA ALA A 268 4.87 22.55 9.38
C ALA A 268 5.41 23.83 10.02
N ASP A 269 5.92 23.69 11.24
CA ASP A 269 6.51 24.80 11.97
C ASP A 269 7.69 25.37 11.14
N ASP A 270 7.78 26.70 11.16
CA ASP A 270 8.65 27.62 10.43
C ASP A 270 9.87 27.06 9.64
N ALA A 271 10.13 27.72 8.51
CA ALA A 271 11.19 27.48 7.52
C ALA A 271 12.66 27.49 8.03
N ASN A 272 12.89 27.46 9.35
CA ASN A 272 14.21 27.57 9.99
C ASN A 272 14.60 26.36 10.87
N THR A 273 13.81 25.28 10.92
CA THR A 273 14.23 24.05 11.61
C THR A 273 15.08 23.17 10.67
N PRO A 274 16.26 22.66 11.08
CA PRO A 274 17.04 21.72 10.27
C PRO A 274 16.24 20.44 10.00
N GLY A 275 15.84 20.19 8.74
CA GLY A 275 14.99 19.04 8.36
C GLY A 275 14.36 19.19 6.97
N LEU A 276 13.48 18.27 6.56
CA LEU A 276 12.67 18.41 5.33
C LEU A 276 11.85 19.71 5.39
N SER A 277 11.69 20.38 4.24
CA SER A 277 10.91 21.63 4.18
C SER A 277 9.47 21.39 4.61
N SER A 278 8.82 22.43 5.10
CA SER A 278 7.43 22.39 5.57
C SER A 278 6.45 21.83 4.53
N ALA A 279 6.70 22.11 3.25
CA ALA A 279 5.97 21.53 2.13
C ALA A 279 6.14 20.01 2.04
N VAL A 280 7.34 19.47 2.27
CA VAL A 280 7.61 18.02 2.26
C VAL A 280 7.07 17.30 3.49
N ALA A 281 7.06 17.95 4.65
CA ALA A 281 6.37 17.44 5.83
C ALA A 281 4.84 17.38 5.65
N GLN A 282 4.25 18.36 4.95
CA GLN A 282 2.84 18.33 4.53
C GLN A 282 2.57 17.23 3.48
N ILE A 283 3.52 16.98 2.59
CA ILE A 283 3.44 15.91 1.59
C ILE A 283 3.42 14.51 2.22
N LEU A 284 4.13 14.33 3.34
CA LEU A 284 4.18 13.09 4.12
C LEU A 284 2.94 12.85 4.99
N LEU A 285 1.92 13.72 4.95
CA LEU A 285 0.66 13.63 5.71
C LEU A 285 -0.17 12.38 5.42
N ILE A 286 0.29 11.51 4.54
CA ILE A 286 -0.44 10.32 4.15
C ILE A 286 -0.14 9.21 5.17
N ASN A 287 1.00 8.51 5.14
CA ASN A 287 1.40 7.57 6.20
C ASN A 287 2.93 7.30 6.21
N CYS A 288 3.53 7.09 7.38
CA CYS A 288 4.98 6.91 7.57
C CYS A 288 5.34 5.57 8.25
N GLY A 289 6.52 5.00 7.99
CA GLY A 289 6.98 3.74 8.61
C GLY A 289 8.47 3.71 8.95
N LEU A 290 9.14 4.86 8.99
CA LEU A 290 10.60 4.95 9.06
C LEU A 290 11.19 4.33 10.33
N CYS A 291 10.62 4.63 11.50
CA CYS A 291 11.13 4.12 12.77
C CYS A 291 11.08 2.58 12.89
N ALA A 292 10.26 1.92 12.07
CA ALA A 292 10.16 0.46 12.05
C ALA A 292 11.21 -0.21 11.17
N VAL A 293 11.91 0.55 10.32
CA VAL A 293 12.90 0.01 9.37
C VAL A 293 13.97 -0.86 10.03
N PRO A 294 14.58 -0.49 11.18
CA PRO A 294 15.53 -1.37 11.87
C PRO A 294 14.89 -2.70 12.27
N ARG A 295 13.72 -2.66 12.91
CA ARG A 295 13.04 -3.85 13.39
C ARG A 295 12.53 -4.74 12.26
N LEU A 296 12.03 -4.16 11.17
CA LEU A 296 11.64 -4.87 9.95
C LEU A 296 12.81 -5.68 9.38
N ARG A 297 14.02 -5.08 9.36
CA ARG A 297 15.24 -5.76 8.93
C ARG A 297 15.56 -6.96 9.82
N GLU A 298 15.50 -6.79 11.14
CA GLU A 298 15.79 -7.86 12.11
C GLU A 298 14.84 -9.05 11.99
N ILE A 299 13.55 -8.81 11.74
CA ILE A 299 12.56 -9.88 11.60
C ILE A 299 12.59 -10.58 10.24
N GLY A 300 13.51 -10.19 9.34
CA GLY A 300 13.72 -10.85 8.05
C GLY A 300 12.97 -10.22 6.87
N VAL A 301 12.45 -9.00 6.99
CA VAL A 301 11.95 -8.26 5.82
C VAL A 301 13.11 -7.89 4.93
N THR A 302 12.98 -8.19 3.64
CA THR A 302 14.05 -8.00 2.65
C THR A 302 13.83 -6.76 1.78
N MET A 303 12.58 -6.34 1.60
CA MET A 303 12.17 -5.30 0.65
C MET A 303 11.25 -4.26 1.29
N LEU A 304 11.51 -2.99 1.03
CA LEU A 304 10.65 -1.87 1.38
C LEU A 304 10.01 -1.30 0.12
N LYS A 305 8.68 -1.23 0.09
CA LYS A 305 7.90 -0.75 -1.06
C LYS A 305 7.44 0.68 -0.84
N LEU A 306 7.69 1.54 -1.83
CA LEU A 306 7.15 2.89 -1.94
C LEU A 306 5.93 2.86 -2.89
N PRO A 307 4.68 2.81 -2.37
CA PRO A 307 3.48 2.63 -3.17
C PRO A 307 2.99 3.94 -3.84
N LEU A 308 3.86 4.64 -4.56
CA LEU A 308 3.68 6.03 -5.00
C LEU A 308 3.28 6.19 -6.48
N ARG A 309 2.62 5.19 -7.10
CA ARG A 309 2.07 5.34 -8.47
C ARG A 309 1.05 6.48 -8.50
N GLY A 310 1.19 7.42 -9.43
CA GLY A 310 0.41 8.65 -9.55
C GLY A 310 1.00 9.88 -8.85
N GLU A 311 2.12 9.74 -8.11
CA GLU A 311 2.71 10.80 -7.29
C GLU A 311 4.13 11.16 -7.76
N THR A 312 4.32 11.31 -9.07
CA THR A 312 5.63 11.53 -9.73
C THR A 312 6.48 12.60 -9.04
N TRP A 313 5.84 13.68 -8.60
CA TRP A 313 6.52 14.83 -8.01
C TRP A 313 7.05 14.60 -6.58
N GLN A 314 6.56 13.59 -5.85
CA GLN A 314 6.97 13.30 -4.45
C GLN A 314 7.92 12.10 -4.32
N LYS A 315 7.96 11.27 -5.36
CA LYS A 315 8.69 10.00 -5.44
C LYS A 315 10.16 10.10 -5.03
N TYR A 316 10.86 11.10 -5.58
CA TYR A 316 12.29 11.30 -5.31
C TYR A 316 12.58 11.62 -3.84
N GLU A 317 11.77 12.49 -3.22
CA GLU A 317 11.97 12.86 -1.81
C GLU A 317 11.67 11.70 -0.86
N HIS A 318 10.64 10.90 -1.14
CA HIS A 318 10.33 9.70 -0.37
C HIS A 318 11.46 8.67 -0.44
N LEU A 319 12.01 8.47 -1.64
CA LEU A 319 13.15 7.58 -1.85
C LEU A 319 14.39 8.07 -1.09
N ARG A 320 14.73 9.35 -1.22
CA ARG A 320 15.87 9.96 -0.54
C ARG A 320 15.75 9.84 0.98
N LEU A 321 14.58 10.14 1.53
CA LEU A 321 14.30 10.01 2.96
C LEU A 321 14.47 8.57 3.44
N LEU A 322 13.91 7.60 2.70
CA LEU A 322 14.04 6.19 3.05
C LEU A 322 15.50 5.72 2.98
N ARG A 323 16.25 6.21 1.98
CA ARG A 323 17.67 5.89 1.82
C ARG A 323 18.50 6.45 2.96
N THR A 324 18.25 7.69 3.38
CA THR A 324 18.88 8.29 4.57
C THR A 324 18.70 7.40 5.81
N VAL A 325 17.50 6.86 6.03
CA VAL A 325 17.25 5.95 7.17
C VAL A 325 17.95 4.60 6.99
N LEU A 326 18.00 4.05 5.78
CA LEU A 326 18.67 2.77 5.52
C LEU A 326 20.20 2.83 5.69
N ASP A 327 20.79 3.97 5.32
CA ASP A 327 22.23 4.25 5.37
C ASP A 327 22.70 4.80 6.72
N HIS A 328 21.77 5.27 7.56
CA HIS A 328 22.13 5.73 8.89
C HIS A 328 22.67 4.56 9.74
N PRO A 329 23.82 4.73 10.43
CA PRO A 329 24.42 3.65 11.22
C PRO A 329 23.54 3.20 12.39
N ASP A 330 22.75 4.12 12.96
CA ASP A 330 21.83 3.86 14.07
C ASP A 330 20.53 4.67 13.90
N PRO A 331 19.57 4.20 13.06
CA PRO A 331 18.35 4.94 12.73
C PRO A 331 17.32 4.80 13.85
N THR A 332 17.57 5.44 15.00
CA THR A 332 16.65 5.42 16.14
C THR A 332 15.32 6.08 15.80
N PRO A 333 14.24 5.81 16.57
CA PRO A 333 12.99 6.54 16.42
C PRO A 333 13.15 8.07 16.47
N ASP A 334 14.05 8.59 17.31
CA ASP A 334 14.31 10.03 17.41
C ASP A 334 14.97 10.59 16.16
N VAL A 335 16.00 9.92 15.62
CA VAL A 335 16.62 10.29 14.34
C VAL A 335 15.57 10.31 13.22
N CYS A 336 14.71 9.30 13.16
CA CYS A 336 13.64 9.24 12.16
C CYS A 336 12.61 10.36 12.33
N ARG A 337 12.27 10.75 13.57
CA ARG A 337 11.35 11.88 13.86
C ARG A 337 11.97 13.22 13.48
N GLU A 338 13.25 13.42 13.74
CA GLU A 338 13.99 14.63 13.35
C GLU A 338 14.03 14.77 11.83
N LEU A 339 14.32 13.68 11.09
CA LEU A 339 14.31 13.68 9.62
C LEU A 339 12.94 14.10 9.04
N LEU A 340 11.84 13.68 9.67
CA LEU A 340 10.48 14.07 9.28
C LEU A 340 10.15 15.52 9.61
N ASN A 341 10.82 16.11 10.62
CA ASN A 341 10.61 17.49 11.06
C ASN A 341 9.13 17.81 11.35
N SER A 342 8.42 16.87 12.00
CA SER A 342 6.99 17.00 12.30
C SER A 342 6.62 16.32 13.64
N PRO A 343 6.96 16.94 14.79
CA PRO A 343 6.78 16.33 16.10
C PRO A 343 5.30 16.09 16.46
N GLY A 344 4.40 17.00 16.05
CA GLY A 344 2.96 16.87 16.28
C GLY A 344 2.33 15.67 15.56
N PHE A 345 2.82 15.34 14.37
CA PHE A 345 2.39 14.16 13.61
C PHE A 345 2.89 12.87 14.25
N CYS A 346 4.18 12.82 14.62
CA CYS A 346 4.79 11.66 15.23
C CYS A 346 4.13 11.29 16.57
N ALA A 347 3.71 12.29 17.36
CA ALA A 347 3.05 12.06 18.65
C ALA A 347 1.67 11.38 18.54
N ARG A 348 0.97 11.52 17.41
CA ARG A 348 -0.40 11.00 17.26
C ARG A 348 -0.47 9.55 16.79
N CYS A 349 0.59 9.00 16.19
CA CYS A 349 0.70 7.62 15.67
C CYS A 349 -0.39 7.16 14.66
N GLY A 350 -1.41 7.97 14.36
CA GLY A 350 -2.55 7.58 13.51
C GLY A 350 -2.16 7.26 12.06
N THR A 351 -1.09 7.89 11.61
CA THR A 351 -0.54 7.82 10.25
C THR A 351 0.69 6.92 10.17
N CYS A 352 1.05 6.22 11.25
CA CYS A 352 2.16 5.26 11.23
C CYS A 352 1.70 3.93 10.63
N TYR A 353 2.40 3.44 9.60
CA TYR A 353 2.26 2.09 9.05
C TYR A 353 2.44 1.04 10.15
N TYR A 354 3.53 1.18 10.90
CA TYR A 354 3.98 0.24 11.92
C TYR A 354 4.24 1.04 13.19
N HIS A 355 3.41 0.83 14.20
CA HIS A 355 3.62 1.44 15.51
C HIS A 355 4.83 0.77 16.17
N VAL A 356 5.80 1.58 16.57
CA VAL A 356 6.98 1.17 17.32
C VAL A 356 6.89 1.91 18.66
N ASP A 357 6.91 1.19 19.78
CA ASP A 357 6.86 1.84 21.09
C ASP A 357 8.18 2.57 21.41
N GLU A 358 8.23 3.33 22.51
CA GLU A 358 9.43 4.06 22.94
C GLU A 358 10.65 3.17 23.17
N ARG A 359 10.43 1.84 23.31
CA ARG A 359 11.49 0.84 23.48
C ARG A 359 11.96 0.23 22.16
N GLY A 360 11.42 0.67 21.02
CA GLY A 360 11.78 0.13 19.72
C GLY A 360 11.14 -1.23 19.40
N THR A 361 10.13 -1.66 20.18
CA THR A 361 9.57 -3.03 20.10
C THR A 361 8.36 -3.18 19.19
#